data_AF-A0AA38C0E9-F1
#
_entry.id   AF-A0AA38C0E9-F1
#
_cell.length_a   1.000
_cell.length_b   1.000
_cell.length_c   1.000
_cell.angle_alpha   90.00
_cell.angle_beta   90.00
_cell.angle_gamma   90.00
#
_symmetry.space_group_name_H-M   'P 1'
#
loop_
_entity.id
_entity.type
_entity.pdbx_description
1 polymer ?
#
loop_
_entity_poly.entity_id
_entity_poly.type
_entity_poly.pdbx_seq_one_letter_code
_entity_poly.pdbx_strand_id
1 'polypeptide(L)'
;IQRKMRFKAYLFLDPKFRDTLEVSINKVPDYIPSCECVHGQQVVTIELPHGSSLYGTGEASGSLERTGKRVFTWNTDAWGYGDSTTSLYQSHPWVLAVFPNGEAYGILADTTRWCEVVLRKDST
;
A
#
# COMPACT_ATOMS: atom_id res chain seq x y z
N ILE A 1 28.45 8.58 -6.41
CA ILE A 1 27.85 7.47 -7.17
C ILE A 1 26.47 7.93 -7.62
N GLN A 2 26.24 8.16 -8.92
CA GLN A 2 24.91 8.54 -9.41
C GLN A 2 24.12 7.30 -9.85
N ARG A 3 22.91 7.14 -9.33
CA ARG A 3 21.95 6.12 -9.76
C ARG A 3 20.98 6.77 -10.75
N LYS A 4 20.85 6.20 -11.96
CA LYS A 4 19.85 6.62 -12.95
C LYS A 4 18.61 5.74 -12.79
N MET A 5 17.43 6.36 -12.75
CA MET A 5 16.14 5.67 -12.71
C MET A 5 15.32 6.07 -13.94
N ARG A 6 14.65 5.11 -14.59
CA ARG A 6 13.79 5.34 -15.75
C ARG A 6 12.53 4.50 -15.60
N PHE A 7 11.37 5.14 -15.68
CA PHE A 7 10.10 4.44 -15.78
C PHE A 7 9.68 4.38 -17.26
N LYS A 8 9.18 3.22 -17.70
CA LYS A 8 8.43 3.09 -18.96
C LYS A 8 6.99 2.78 -18.58
N ALA A 9 6.08 3.72 -18.82
CA ALA A 9 4.66 3.46 -18.70
C ALA A 9 4.16 2.89 -20.02
N TYR A 10 3.64 1.67 -20.00
CA TYR A 10 2.91 1.11 -21.15
C TYR A 10 1.48 1.65 -21.11
N LEU A 11 1.03 2.11 -22.26
CA LEU A 11 -0.09 3.03 -22.40
C LEU A 11 -1.44 2.31 -22.28
N PHE A 12 -2.44 2.97 -21.69
CA PHE A 12 -3.86 2.58 -21.62
C PHE A 12 -4.56 2.41 -22.99
N LEU A 13 -3.84 2.49 -24.13
CA LEU A 13 -4.44 2.45 -25.47
C LEU A 13 -4.78 1.03 -25.95
N ASP A 14 -4.11 -0.01 -25.43
CA ASP A 14 -4.47 -1.40 -25.74
C ASP A 14 -4.59 -2.22 -24.45
N PRO A 15 -5.83 -2.47 -23.97
CA PRO A 15 -6.07 -3.33 -22.81
C PRO A 15 -5.40 -4.70 -22.94
N LYS A 16 -5.22 -5.22 -24.16
CA LYS A 16 -4.60 -6.53 -24.38
C LYS A 16 -3.16 -6.56 -23.90
N PHE A 17 -2.43 -5.44 -23.96
CA PHE A 17 -1.06 -5.32 -23.44
C PHE A 17 -0.99 -5.27 -21.91
N ARG A 18 -2.03 -4.77 -21.23
CA ARG A 18 -2.16 -4.84 -19.77
C ARG A 18 -2.26 -6.29 -19.30
N ASP A 19 -3.03 -7.09 -20.03
CA ASP A 19 -3.32 -8.49 -19.68
C ASP A 19 -2.28 -9.49 -20.22
N THR A 20 -1.43 -9.09 -21.17
CA THR A 20 -0.34 -9.92 -21.74
C THR A 20 1.03 -9.66 -21.11
N LEU A 21 1.11 -8.89 -20.02
CA LEU A 21 2.26 -9.00 -19.13
C LEU A 21 2.26 -10.42 -18.57
N GLU A 22 3.02 -11.30 -19.23
CA GLU A 22 3.42 -12.62 -18.74
C GLU A 22 4.28 -12.43 -17.48
N VAL A 23 3.64 -12.04 -16.38
CA VAL A 23 4.07 -12.50 -15.07
C VAL A 23 4.01 -14.01 -15.20
N SER A 24 5.12 -14.73 -14.99
CA SER A 24 5.12 -16.18 -15.09
C SER A 24 4.08 -16.77 -14.12
N ILE A 25 2.87 -17.03 -14.62
CA ILE A 25 1.65 -17.38 -13.83
C ILE A 25 1.77 -18.78 -13.21
N ASN A 26 2.90 -19.46 -13.41
CA ASN A 26 3.19 -20.76 -12.82
C ASN A 26 3.60 -20.69 -11.35
N LYS A 27 3.76 -19.50 -10.76
CA LYS A 27 4.00 -19.33 -9.31
C LYS A 27 2.73 -18.84 -8.63
N VAL A 28 2.22 -19.64 -7.68
CA VAL A 28 1.16 -19.20 -6.76
C VAL A 28 1.70 -18.03 -5.92
N PRO A 29 0.94 -16.94 -5.70
CA PRO A 29 1.36 -15.85 -4.84
C PRO A 29 1.69 -16.35 -3.43
N ASP A 30 2.81 -15.90 -2.87
CA ASP A 30 3.24 -16.31 -1.52
C ASP A 30 2.30 -15.75 -0.43
N TYR A 31 1.61 -14.63 -0.71
CA TYR A 31 0.64 -13.98 0.18
C TYR A 31 -0.68 -13.78 -0.56
N ILE A 32 -1.72 -14.46 -0.09
CA ILE A 32 -3.06 -14.41 -0.70
C ILE A 32 -3.95 -13.51 0.16
N PRO A 33 -4.50 -12.42 -0.39
CA PRO A 33 -5.44 -11.57 0.33
C PRO A 33 -6.74 -12.33 0.63
N SER A 34 -7.28 -12.12 1.83
CA SER A 34 -8.68 -12.40 2.12
C SER A 34 -9.50 -11.15 1.84
N CYS A 35 -10.63 -11.32 1.15
CA CYS A 35 -11.49 -10.23 0.71
C CYS A 35 -12.90 -10.46 1.26
N GLU A 36 -13.46 -9.46 1.94
CA GLU A 36 -14.82 -9.49 2.46
C GLU A 36 -15.56 -8.19 2.13
N CYS A 37 -16.88 -8.28 1.95
CA CYS A 37 -17.74 -7.13 1.73
C CYS A 37 -18.58 -6.89 2.98
N VAL A 38 -18.24 -5.87 3.77
CA VAL A 38 -18.94 -5.52 5.01
C VAL A 38 -19.70 -4.22 4.77
N HIS A 39 -21.04 -4.27 4.85
CA HIS A 39 -21.91 -3.09 4.72
C HIS A 39 -21.66 -2.30 3.41
N GLY A 40 -21.34 -3.00 2.32
CA GLY A 40 -21.04 -2.40 1.02
C GLY A 40 -19.61 -1.85 0.88
N GLN A 41 -18.74 -2.05 1.88
CA GLN A 41 -17.32 -1.71 1.84
C GLN A 41 -16.50 -2.97 1.59
N GLN A 42 -15.54 -2.89 0.66
CA GLN A 42 -14.56 -3.95 0.44
C GLN A 42 -13.47 -3.85 1.50
N VAL A 43 -13.33 -4.88 2.32
CA VAL A 43 -12.20 -5.05 3.23
C VAL A 43 -11.28 -6.10 2.64
N VAL A 44 -9.99 -5.81 2.65
CA VAL A 44 -8.93 -6.70 2.17
C VAL A 44 -7.90 -6.85 3.28
N THR A 45 -7.67 -8.08 3.72
CA THR A 45 -6.69 -8.40 4.76
C THR A 45 -5.61 -9.28 4.17
N ILE A 46 -4.35 -8.87 4.37
CA ILE A 46 -3.16 -9.60 3.92
C ILE A 46 -2.33 -9.91 5.15
N GLU A 47 -2.15 -11.19 5.44
CA GLU A 47 -1.26 -11.65 6.49
C GLU A 47 0.18 -11.64 5.98
N LEU A 48 1.06 -10.97 6.71
CA LEU A 48 2.48 -10.82 6.37
C LEU A 48 3.34 -11.44 7.50
N PRO A 49 4.61 -11.79 7.23
CA PRO A 49 5.46 -12.41 8.25
C PRO A 49 5.61 -11.53 9.48
N HIS A 50 5.65 -12.14 10.66
CA HIS A 50 5.94 -11.44 11.91
C HIS A 50 7.29 -10.71 11.84
N GLY A 51 7.34 -9.52 12.44
CA GLY A 51 8.53 -8.66 12.41
C GLY A 51 8.73 -7.92 11.08
N SER A 52 7.75 -7.98 10.16
CA SER A 52 7.73 -7.13 8.98
C SER A 52 7.59 -5.66 9.39
N SER A 53 8.37 -4.80 8.74
CA SER A 53 8.23 -3.34 8.88
C SER A 53 7.44 -2.78 7.69
N LEU A 54 6.49 -1.89 7.99
CA LEU A 54 5.53 -1.38 7.02
C LEU A 54 5.80 0.11 6.76
N TYR A 55 5.79 0.51 5.49
CA TYR A 55 6.08 1.87 5.02
C TYR A 55 5.09 2.30 3.93
N GLY A 56 5.20 3.54 3.46
CA GLY A 56 4.38 4.07 2.38
C GLY A 56 3.28 4.99 2.91
N THR A 57 2.06 4.81 2.42
CA THR A 57 0.86 5.65 2.68
C THR A 57 0.92 7.08 2.14
N GLY A 58 1.98 7.43 1.40
CA GLY A 58 2.14 8.74 0.77
C GLY A 58 2.58 9.83 1.72
N GLU A 59 1.90 10.98 1.64
CA GLU A 59 2.11 12.09 2.57
C GLU A 59 1.43 11.78 3.90
N ALA A 60 2.22 11.51 4.93
CA ALA A 60 1.73 11.14 6.25
C ALA A 60 2.58 11.79 7.36
N SER A 61 1.96 12.16 8.48
CA SER A 61 2.66 12.75 9.62
C SER A 61 3.44 11.71 10.45
N GLY A 62 4.40 12.16 11.24
CA GLY A 62 5.16 11.30 12.15
C GLY A 62 6.21 10.40 11.46
N SER A 63 6.60 9.32 12.15
CA SER A 63 7.71 8.43 11.77
C SER A 63 7.54 7.77 10.40
N LEU A 64 8.63 7.61 9.65
CA LEU A 64 8.62 6.94 8.34
C LEU A 64 8.01 5.53 8.40
N GLU A 65 8.38 4.75 9.41
CA GLU A 65 7.79 3.44 9.67
C GLU A 65 6.34 3.61 10.13
N ARG A 66 5.45 2.83 9.50
CA ARG A 66 3.99 2.87 9.63
C ARG A 66 3.44 1.64 10.35
N THR A 67 4.29 0.73 10.81
CA THR A 67 3.87 -0.43 11.60
C THR A 67 3.17 0.03 12.89
N GLY A 68 1.97 -0.46 13.13
CA GLY A 68 1.08 -0.07 14.22
C GLY A 68 0.27 1.20 13.97
N LYS A 69 0.28 1.77 12.75
CA LYS A 69 -0.42 3.01 12.42
C LYS A 69 -1.71 2.75 11.67
N ARG A 70 -2.61 3.73 11.77
CA ARG A 70 -3.85 3.81 11.00
C ARG A 70 -3.81 5.12 10.22
N VAL A 71 -3.99 5.03 8.90
CA VAL A 71 -3.95 6.16 7.99
C VAL A 71 -5.21 6.17 7.15
N PHE A 72 -5.77 7.35 6.90
CA PHE A 72 -6.86 7.53 5.96
C PHE A 72 -6.34 8.18 4.70
N THR A 73 -6.56 7.55 3.55
CA THR A 73 -6.25 8.16 2.25
C THR A 73 -7.44 9.00 1.84
N TRP A 74 -7.49 10.20 2.40
CA TRP A 74 -8.43 11.25 2.08
C TRP A 74 -7.71 12.58 2.08
N ASN A 75 -8.02 13.46 1.13
CA ASN A 75 -7.38 14.77 1.09
C ASN A 75 -8.14 15.71 2.03
N THR A 76 -7.41 16.33 2.95
CA THR A 76 -7.95 17.34 3.87
C THR A 76 -7.05 18.56 3.86
N ASP A 77 -7.64 19.73 4.08
CA ASP A 77 -6.86 20.92 4.36
C ASP A 77 -6.35 20.88 5.81
N ALA A 78 -5.17 20.29 6.00
CA ALA A 78 -4.59 19.97 7.31
C ALA A 78 -3.60 21.06 7.78
N TRP A 79 -4.01 22.31 7.83
CA TRP A 79 -3.15 23.40 8.30
C TRP A 79 -2.73 23.20 9.77
N GLY A 80 -1.43 23.35 10.06
CA GLY A 80 -0.89 23.17 11.40
C GLY A 80 -0.90 21.72 11.90
N TYR A 81 -0.87 20.73 11.00
CA TYR A 81 -0.88 19.32 11.36
C TYR A 81 0.25 18.94 12.33
N GLY A 82 -0.06 18.01 13.24
CA GLY A 82 0.91 17.40 14.15
C GLY A 82 1.19 15.94 13.79
N ASP A 83 2.08 15.30 14.56
CA ASP A 83 2.54 13.93 14.31
C ASP A 83 1.44 12.86 14.31
N SER A 84 0.32 13.13 14.98
CA SER A 84 -0.84 12.22 15.07
C SER A 84 -1.90 12.44 13.98
N THR A 85 -1.66 13.33 13.01
CA THR A 85 -2.66 13.68 11.98
C THR A 85 -2.78 12.55 10.96
N THR A 86 -3.97 11.96 10.84
CA THR A 86 -4.16 10.69 10.11
C THR A 86 -4.38 10.83 8.61
N SER A 87 -4.53 12.05 8.10
CA SER A 87 -4.81 12.38 6.70
C SER A 87 -4.30 13.80 6.42
N LEU A 88 -3.67 13.99 5.26
CA LEU A 88 -3.05 15.25 4.84
C LEU A 88 -3.57 15.64 3.45
N TYR A 89 -2.73 16.28 2.63
CA TYR A 89 -3.13 16.87 1.35
C TYR A 89 -3.11 15.87 0.20
N GLN A 90 -2.44 14.72 0.35
CA GLN A 90 -2.32 13.70 -0.70
C GLN A 90 -2.72 12.31 -0.22
N SER A 91 -3.41 11.58 -1.10
CA SER A 91 -3.88 10.22 -0.85
C SER A 91 -3.12 9.21 -1.71
N HIS A 92 -2.34 8.33 -1.07
CA HIS A 92 -1.64 7.24 -1.75
C HIS A 92 -1.94 5.91 -1.05
N PRO A 93 -2.95 5.16 -1.51
CA PRO A 93 -3.35 3.86 -0.92
C PRO A 93 -2.37 2.74 -1.28
N TRP A 94 -1.10 2.91 -0.90
CA TRP A 94 0.01 2.00 -1.17
C TRP A 94 0.85 1.75 0.08
N VAL A 95 1.28 0.50 0.24
CA VAL A 95 2.11 0.03 1.35
C VAL A 95 3.33 -0.72 0.80
N LEU A 96 4.49 -0.45 1.39
CA LEU A 96 5.69 -1.26 1.24
C LEU A 96 5.90 -2.06 2.51
N ALA A 97 5.89 -3.38 2.39
CA ALA A 97 6.30 -4.28 3.45
C ALA A 97 7.75 -4.71 3.23
N VAL A 98 8.57 -4.64 4.27
CA VAL A 98 9.95 -5.16 4.28
C VAL A 98 10.04 -6.24 5.36
N PHE A 99 10.37 -7.45 4.95
CA PHE A 99 10.40 -8.63 5.82
C PHE A 99 11.73 -8.76 6.55
N PRO A 100 11.79 -9.54 7.66
CA PRO A 100 13.02 -9.76 8.41
C PRO A 100 14.18 -10.35 7.59
N ASN A 101 13.87 -11.11 6.53
CA ASN A 101 14.86 -11.69 5.61
C ASN A 101 15.34 -10.70 4.53
N GLY A 102 14.83 -9.47 4.51
CA GLY A 102 15.17 -8.42 3.53
C GLY A 102 14.34 -8.43 2.25
N GLU A 103 13.39 -9.37 2.09
CA GLU A 103 12.43 -9.34 0.98
C GLU A 103 11.45 -8.18 1.14
N ALA A 104 10.92 -7.68 0.02
CA ALA A 104 10.01 -6.55 0.03
C ALA A 104 8.81 -6.76 -0.92
N TYR A 105 7.62 -6.39 -0.44
CA TYR A 105 6.36 -6.51 -1.16
C TYR A 105 5.65 -5.17 -1.22
N GLY A 106 5.14 -4.80 -2.40
CA GLY A 106 4.33 -3.62 -2.61
C GLY A 106 2.85 -3.99 -2.73
N ILE A 107 2.00 -3.35 -1.93
CA ILE A 107 0.55 -3.50 -1.98
C ILE A 107 -0.04 -2.16 -2.43
N LEU A 108 -0.80 -2.15 -3.52
CA LEU A 108 -1.53 -0.98 -4.01
C LEU A 108 -3.01 -1.31 -4.05
N ALA A 109 -3.82 -0.56 -3.29
CA ALA A 109 -5.26 -0.56 -3.49
C ALA A 109 -5.58 0.50 -4.56
N ASP A 110 -5.88 0.05 -5.79
CA ASP A 110 -6.20 0.94 -6.92
C ASP A 110 -7.62 1.52 -6.77
N THR A 111 -7.74 2.51 -5.90
CA THR A 111 -8.99 3.21 -5.61
C THR A 111 -8.75 4.68 -5.38
N THR A 112 -9.67 5.50 -5.87
CA THR A 112 -9.74 6.94 -5.56
C THR A 112 -10.73 7.25 -4.44
N ARG A 113 -11.43 6.23 -3.92
CA ARG A 113 -12.39 6.39 -2.82
C ARG A 113 -11.64 6.55 -1.50
N TRP A 114 -12.35 7.10 -0.51
CA TRP A 114 -11.90 7.06 0.88
C TRP A 114 -11.53 5.62 1.25
N CYS A 115 -10.29 5.44 1.71
CA CYS A 115 -9.75 4.14 2.07
C CYS A 115 -9.04 4.26 3.42
N GLU A 116 -9.29 3.27 4.27
CA GLU A 116 -8.66 3.12 5.55
C GLU A 116 -7.54 2.09 5.44
N VAL A 117 -6.31 2.49 5.79
CA VAL A 117 -5.15 1.61 5.82
C VAL A 117 -4.76 1.35 7.27
N VAL A 118 -5.03 0.13 7.74
CA VAL A 118 -4.69 -0.32 9.10
C VAL A 118 -3.47 -1.22 9.05
N LEU A 119 -2.37 -0.78 9.64
CA LEU A 119 -1.08 -1.47 9.62
C LEU A 119 -0.80 -1.97 11.03
N ARG A 120 -1.29 -3.17 11.40
CA ARG A 120 -1.16 -3.68 12.77
C ARG A 120 0.27 -4.15 13.05
N LYS A 121 0.69 -4.12 14.33
CA LYS A 121 2.03 -4.60 14.75
C LYS A 121 2.08 -6.12 14.84
N ASP A 122 1.06 -6.74 15.43
CA ASP A 122 0.72 -8.17 15.41
C ASP A 122 -0.68 -8.33 16.01
N SER A 123 -1.40 -9.40 15.68
CA SER A 123 -2.60 -9.82 16.41
C SER A 123 -2.15 -10.58 17.65
N THR A 124 -2.21 -9.95 18.83
CA THR A 124 -2.15 -10.68 20.11
C THR A 124 -3.48 -11.37 20.37
#